data_AF-A0A164J6V7-F1
#
_entry.id   AF-A0A164J6V7-F1
#
_cell.length_a   1.000
_cell.length_b   1.000
_cell.length_c   1.000
_cell.angle_alpha   90.00
_cell.angle_beta   90.00
_cell.angle_gamma   90.00
#
_symmetry.space_group_name_H-M   'P 1'
#
loop_
_entity.id
_entity.type
_entity.pdbx_description
1 polymer ?
#
loop_
_entity_poly.entity_id
_entity_poly.type
_entity_poly.pdbx_seq_one_letter_code
_entity_poly.pdbx_strand_id
1 'polypeptide(L)'
;RGRLRARFDGDATTAAVQAVETFAVFAGLHLCLADALLTATPPTPLETGSTELDVVVTQIDLVPRPHVIAEVIAGDGRSVSVTMTVTDKPGSAIGPGTGGTLDHWTGRIGHDGERVLLNEFHMAHLARGDQGTALGPEFAHYTGHRATRLPTGGLLLVDRVSRFDGTRGVLDRSASYDSEYDSPADSWYYADSANYSVPHFVYMETSLQAALLMGLYVGPTLTAPNQTLSLRNLGGTATVLRQVDLRDKTIAQSSRLLSTTMLPGSSLQTFDYTLSVDGEAFYRGETMFGYFSDEALGNQTGLDAGRNKPTWRETNVPSNVRTIDIAARRNTSGARLCSQGTLALLDQVDVVDGGGDHGEGYLHAVRRIDPNDWFFARHFHLDPVIPGSLGVETAIQAVQEWMLDSGFDSSMADPQFLIPADIDFTWKYRGQFLPTDRQCELEVHIKAVERRNGSVIVTVDASLWKPGLRIYELIDLAVELSDISIRSGALG
;
A
#
# COMPACT_ATOMS: atom_id res chain seq x y z
N ARG A 1 11.17 1.88 15.41
CA ARG A 1 11.56 1.90 16.85
C ARG A 1 12.82 1.06 17.01
N GLY A 2 13.66 1.34 17.99
CA GLY A 2 14.89 0.57 18.20
C GLY A 2 15.45 0.81 19.59
N ARG A 3 16.22 -0.16 20.10
CA ARG A 3 16.96 -0.02 21.36
C ARG A 3 18.31 -0.71 21.21
N LEU A 4 19.37 -0.06 21.68
CA LEU A 4 20.67 -0.70 21.82
C LEU A 4 21.27 -0.42 23.18
N ARG A 5 22.17 -1.30 23.62
CA ARG A 5 23.02 -1.08 24.79
C ARG A 5 24.45 -0.93 24.31
N ALA A 6 25.14 0.07 24.83
CA ALA A 6 26.53 0.34 24.51
C ALA A 6 27.38 0.35 25.79
N ARG A 7 28.63 -0.08 25.65
CA ARG A 7 29.69 0.13 26.62
C ARG A 7 30.75 1.01 26.00
N PHE A 8 31.28 1.95 26.77
CA PHE A 8 32.23 2.93 26.26
C PHE A 8 33.32 3.25 27.29
N ASP A 9 34.45 3.75 26.79
CA ASP A 9 35.51 4.36 27.59
C ASP A 9 35.64 5.83 27.22
N GLY A 10 35.89 6.70 28.21
CA GLY A 10 36.10 8.14 27.99
C GLY A 10 34.87 9.01 28.22
N ASP A 11 34.67 10.02 27.38
CA ASP A 11 33.61 11.01 27.53
C ASP A 11 32.23 10.43 27.14
N ALA A 12 31.29 10.48 28.07
CA ALA A 12 29.97 9.88 27.89
C ALA A 12 29.09 10.64 26.90
N THR A 13 29.30 11.95 26.74
CA THR A 13 28.61 12.76 25.73
C THR A 13 28.99 12.28 24.32
N THR A 14 30.29 12.10 24.08
CA THR A 14 30.83 11.59 22.82
C THR A 14 30.34 10.17 22.56
N ALA A 15 30.36 9.31 23.57
CA ALA A 15 29.86 7.94 23.46
C ALA A 15 28.35 7.88 23.14
N ALA A 16 27.55 8.77 23.73
CA ALA A 16 26.13 8.89 23.42
C ALA A 16 25.89 9.23 21.93
N VAL A 17 26.66 10.19 21.39
CA VAL A 17 26.60 10.55 19.96
C VAL A 17 26.98 9.37 19.07
N GLN A 18 28.10 8.70 19.35
CA GLN A 18 28.57 7.55 18.57
C GLN A 18 27.61 6.36 18.61
N ALA A 19 26.95 6.12 19.73
CA ALA A 19 25.96 5.05 19.85
C ALA A 19 24.73 5.30 18.96
N VAL A 20 24.27 6.56 18.87
CA VAL A 20 23.16 6.95 17.99
C VAL A 20 23.60 6.99 16.52
N GLU A 21 24.83 7.41 16.24
CA GLU A 21 25.46 7.30 14.92
C GLU A 21 25.47 5.85 14.42
N THR A 22 25.91 4.93 15.28
CA THR A 22 25.95 3.50 14.99
C THR A 22 24.55 2.97 14.66
N PHE A 23 23.52 3.41 15.40
CA PHE A 23 22.14 3.04 15.09
C PHE A 23 21.68 3.59 13.74
N ALA A 24 22.00 4.85 13.40
CA ALA A 24 21.64 5.45 12.11
C ALA A 24 22.30 4.72 10.93
N VAL A 25 23.54 4.25 11.11
CA VAL A 25 24.25 3.40 10.13
C VAL A 25 23.60 2.03 10.04
N PHE A 26 23.31 1.38 11.17
CA PHE A 26 22.60 0.09 11.22
C PHE A 26 21.24 0.13 10.53
N ALA A 27 20.48 1.21 10.74
CA ALA A 27 19.19 1.44 10.09
C ALA A 27 19.30 1.82 8.60
N GLY A 28 20.51 1.91 8.04
CA GLY A 28 20.74 2.15 6.62
C GLY A 28 20.45 3.59 6.17
N LEU A 29 20.27 4.56 7.07
CA LEU A 29 19.89 5.93 6.69
C LEU A 29 20.93 6.62 5.78
N HIS A 30 22.20 6.28 5.98
CA HIS A 30 23.31 6.75 5.15
C HIS A 30 23.25 6.25 3.69
N LEU A 31 22.50 5.17 3.41
CA LEU A 31 22.33 4.62 2.06
C LEU A 31 21.28 5.37 1.23
N CYS A 32 20.58 6.33 1.83
CA CYS A 32 19.54 7.11 1.14
C CYS A 32 20.10 8.29 0.34
N LEU A 33 21.35 8.70 0.61
CA LEU A 33 21.98 9.87 -0.02
C LEU A 33 23.38 9.50 -0.52
N ALA A 34 23.75 10.01 -1.69
CA ALA A 34 25.14 9.97 -2.13
C ALA A 34 26.00 10.85 -1.22
N ASP A 35 27.26 10.45 -1.01
CA ASP A 35 28.22 11.20 -0.21
C ASP A 35 27.71 11.58 1.20
N ALA A 36 26.97 10.67 1.83
CA ALA A 36 26.35 10.88 3.13
C ALA A 36 27.37 11.24 4.24
N LEU A 37 27.02 12.24 5.02
CA LEU A 37 27.68 12.69 6.24
C LEU A 37 26.69 12.57 7.40
N LEU A 38 27.14 12.03 8.53
CA LEU A 38 26.34 11.99 9.75
C LEU A 38 26.72 13.18 10.64
N THR A 39 25.73 14.01 10.98
CA THR A 39 25.92 15.19 11.82
C THR A 39 24.98 15.13 13.02
N ALA A 40 25.57 15.18 14.21
CA ALA A 40 24.81 15.30 15.45
C ALA A 40 24.55 16.78 15.78
N THR A 41 23.32 17.10 16.20
CA THR A 41 23.10 18.35 16.94
C THR A 41 23.84 18.25 18.27
N PRO A 42 24.68 19.22 18.67
CA PRO A 42 25.44 19.16 19.92
C PRO A 42 24.50 18.89 21.12
N PRO A 43 24.61 17.71 21.76
CA PRO A 43 23.75 17.40 22.90
C PRO A 43 24.23 18.13 24.15
N THR A 44 23.38 18.22 25.16
CA THR A 44 23.81 18.66 26.49
C THR A 44 24.87 17.70 27.04
N PRO A 45 25.91 18.19 27.74
CA PRO A 45 26.91 17.31 28.34
C PRO A 45 26.28 16.25 29.24
N LEU A 46 26.66 14.99 29.02
CA LEU A 46 26.30 13.86 29.85
C LEU A 46 27.52 13.53 30.71
N GLU A 47 27.51 13.92 31.97
CA GLU A 47 28.52 13.50 32.94
C GLU A 47 27.99 12.28 33.69
N THR A 48 28.71 11.16 33.69
CA THR A 48 28.32 9.92 34.39
C THR A 48 29.52 9.18 34.95
N GLY A 49 29.31 8.46 36.07
CA GLY A 49 30.28 7.51 36.61
C GLY A 49 30.12 6.10 36.04
N SER A 50 29.18 5.89 35.12
CA SER A 50 28.91 4.63 34.44
C SER A 50 29.57 4.60 33.07
N THR A 51 29.98 3.40 32.65
CA THR A 51 30.49 3.12 31.29
C THR A 51 29.45 2.43 30.42
N GLU A 52 28.18 2.40 30.86
CA GLU A 52 27.06 1.77 30.14
C GLU A 52 26.02 2.82 29.73
N LEU A 53 25.54 2.70 28.48
CA LEU A 53 24.47 3.50 27.91
C LEU A 53 23.36 2.58 27.39
N ASP A 54 22.12 2.99 27.61
CA ASP A 54 20.92 2.42 27.01
C ASP A 54 20.28 3.44 26.09
N VAL A 55 20.29 3.16 24.79
CA VAL A 55 19.80 4.08 23.75
C VAL A 55 18.42 3.63 23.34
N VAL A 56 17.43 4.51 23.48
CA VAL A 56 16.05 4.26 23.08
C VAL A 56 15.72 5.20 21.93
N VAL A 57 15.55 4.64 20.74
CA VAL A 57 15.19 5.41 19.54
C VAL A 57 13.72 5.79 19.60
N THR A 58 13.48 7.09 19.75
CA THR A 58 12.15 7.68 19.89
C THR A 58 11.56 8.05 18.53
N GLN A 59 12.40 8.44 17.58
CA GLN A 59 12.01 8.78 16.21
C GLN A 59 13.07 8.33 15.20
N ILE A 60 12.62 7.81 14.07
CA ILE A 60 13.41 7.60 12.87
C ILE A 60 12.57 8.06 11.70
N ASP A 61 13.16 8.87 10.82
CA ASP A 61 12.39 9.41 9.71
C ASP A 61 13.28 9.86 8.53
N LEU A 62 12.68 10.01 7.34
CA LEU A 62 13.37 10.39 6.10
C LEU A 62 13.12 11.85 5.68
N VAL A 63 12.12 12.53 6.23
CA VAL A 63 11.74 13.91 5.86
C VAL A 63 11.96 14.83 7.07
N PRO A 64 12.55 16.04 6.92
CA PRO A 64 13.04 16.63 5.66
C PRO A 64 14.41 16.10 5.19
N ARG A 65 15.09 15.36 6.07
CA ARG A 65 16.32 14.61 5.80
C ARG A 65 16.30 13.31 6.61
N PRO A 66 17.04 12.27 6.22
CA PRO A 66 17.16 11.07 7.03
C PRO A 66 17.71 11.41 8.42
N HIS A 67 17.02 11.02 9.48
CA HIS A 67 17.44 11.33 10.85
C HIS A 67 16.92 10.31 11.87
N VAL A 68 17.62 10.26 13.00
CA VAL A 68 17.26 9.52 14.22
C VAL A 68 17.25 10.48 15.39
N ILE A 69 16.22 10.39 16.22
CA ILE A 69 16.20 10.98 17.56
C ILE A 69 16.17 9.84 18.56
N ALA A 70 17.07 9.87 19.53
CA ALA A 70 17.15 8.87 20.57
C ALA A 70 17.34 9.51 21.94
N GLU A 71 16.74 8.89 22.95
CA GLU A 71 17.04 9.15 24.34
C GLU A 71 18.16 8.20 24.78
N VAL A 72 19.29 8.75 25.23
CA VAL A 72 20.44 7.98 25.72
C VAL A 72 20.46 8.05 27.23
N ILE A 73 20.33 6.91 27.90
CA ILE A 73 20.22 6.78 29.34
C ILE A 73 21.50 6.13 29.88
N ALA A 74 22.25 6.84 30.72
CA ALA A 74 23.41 6.29 31.41
C ALA A 74 22.99 5.29 32.50
N GLY A 75 23.88 4.36 32.85
CA GLY A 75 23.60 3.33 33.88
C GLY A 75 23.26 3.87 35.29
N ASP A 76 23.55 5.14 35.57
CA ASP A 76 23.16 5.83 36.82
C ASP A 76 21.86 6.65 36.67
N GLY A 77 21.16 6.52 35.55
CA GLY A 77 19.82 7.05 35.31
C GLY A 77 19.76 8.46 34.71
N ARG A 78 20.89 9.17 34.55
CA ARG A 78 20.91 10.44 33.79
C ARG A 78 20.67 10.17 32.32
N SER A 79 19.98 11.06 31.63
CA SER A 79 19.69 10.89 30.21
C SER A 79 19.90 12.16 29.40
N VAL A 80 20.15 11.97 28.11
CA VAL A 80 20.32 13.03 27.12
C VAL A 80 19.64 12.65 25.82
N SER A 81 18.98 13.63 25.21
CA SER A 81 18.42 13.48 23.87
C SER A 81 19.49 13.78 22.82
N VAL A 82 19.67 12.86 21.87
CA VAL A 82 20.62 13.00 20.76
C VAL A 82 19.86 12.91 19.45
N THR A 83 20.06 13.91 18.60
CA THR A 83 19.56 13.93 17.22
C THR A 83 20.72 13.75 16.26
N MET A 84 20.64 12.70 15.44
CA MET A 84 21.58 12.41 14.37
C MET A 84 20.89 12.61 13.02
N THR A 85 21.45 13.46 12.17
CA THR A 85 20.93 13.74 10.83
C THR A 85 21.95 13.30 9.78
N VAL A 86 21.47 12.64 8.73
CA VAL A 86 22.24 12.35 7.53
C VAL A 86 22.07 13.51 6.55
N THR A 87 23.18 14.08 6.13
CA THR A 87 23.24 15.16 5.14
C THR A 87 24.13 14.74 3.98
N ASP A 88 23.84 15.18 2.78
CA ASP A 88 24.77 15.07 1.66
C ASP A 88 25.91 16.10 1.77
N LYS A 89 27.05 15.85 1.10
CA LYS A 89 28.09 16.88 0.97
C LYS A 89 27.50 18.11 0.26
N PRO A 90 27.83 19.35 0.69
CA PRO A 90 27.34 20.55 0.02
C PRO A 90 27.56 20.53 -1.49
N GLY A 91 26.49 20.73 -2.25
CA GLY A 91 26.50 20.70 -3.72
C GLY A 91 26.23 19.34 -4.35
N SER A 92 26.01 18.29 -3.55
CA SER A 92 25.54 17.00 -4.06
C SER A 92 24.11 17.12 -4.55
N ALA A 93 23.79 16.39 -5.62
CA ALA A 93 22.42 16.26 -6.08
C ALA A 93 21.69 15.20 -5.24
N ILE A 94 20.42 15.47 -4.93
CA ILE A 94 19.62 14.69 -3.97
C ILE A 94 18.37 14.07 -4.61
N GLY A 95 18.24 14.19 -5.92
CA GLY A 95 17.08 13.79 -6.70
C GLY A 95 17.12 14.36 -8.11
N PRO A 96 16.10 14.07 -8.95
CA PRO A 96 16.15 14.34 -10.38
C PRO A 96 16.43 15.81 -10.74
N GLY A 97 17.20 16.01 -11.81
CA GLY A 97 17.40 17.32 -12.42
C GLY A 97 16.22 17.78 -13.29
N THR A 98 16.38 18.93 -13.94
CA THR A 98 15.39 19.46 -14.90
C THR A 98 15.09 18.46 -16.00
N GLY A 99 13.82 18.30 -16.35
CA GLY A 99 13.34 17.29 -17.29
C GLY A 99 13.27 15.90 -16.68
N GLY A 100 13.50 15.76 -15.36
CA GLY A 100 13.63 14.46 -14.71
C GLY A 100 14.92 13.73 -15.07
N THR A 101 15.98 14.46 -15.41
CA THR A 101 17.28 13.88 -15.73
C THR A 101 17.89 13.22 -14.50
N LEU A 102 18.51 12.07 -14.73
CA LEU A 102 19.06 11.20 -13.68
C LEU A 102 20.54 10.96 -13.98
N ASP A 103 21.28 12.05 -14.07
CA ASP A 103 22.69 12.10 -14.50
C ASP A 103 23.69 11.92 -13.35
N HIS A 104 23.21 11.70 -12.14
CA HIS A 104 24.02 11.63 -10.93
C HIS A 104 23.65 10.45 -10.05
N TRP A 105 24.59 10.11 -9.18
CA TRP A 105 24.43 9.05 -8.20
C TRP A 105 23.58 9.52 -7.01
N THR A 106 22.57 8.76 -6.61
CA THR A 106 21.65 9.08 -5.50
C THR A 106 21.98 8.35 -4.20
N GLY A 107 23.01 7.48 -4.18
CA GLY A 107 23.49 6.82 -2.97
C GLY A 107 23.00 5.39 -2.76
N ARG A 108 22.10 4.88 -3.60
CA ARG A 108 21.40 3.61 -3.38
C ARG A 108 21.59 2.57 -4.49
N ILE A 109 21.93 1.35 -4.08
CA ILE A 109 21.98 0.16 -4.93
C ILE A 109 20.69 -0.64 -4.72
N GLY A 110 20.13 -1.17 -5.81
CA GLY A 110 18.94 -2.01 -5.84
C GLY A 110 19.25 -3.46 -5.45
N HIS A 111 18.22 -4.30 -5.44
CA HIS A 111 18.37 -5.71 -5.08
C HIS A 111 19.25 -6.50 -6.07
N ASP A 112 19.21 -6.10 -7.34
CA ASP A 112 20.00 -6.69 -8.42
C ASP A 112 21.48 -6.26 -8.42
N GLY A 113 21.89 -5.37 -7.51
CA GLY A 113 23.25 -4.82 -7.44
C GLY A 113 23.48 -3.60 -8.34
N GLU A 114 22.46 -3.12 -9.05
CA GLU A 114 22.54 -1.95 -9.91
C GLU A 114 22.17 -0.65 -9.19
N ARG A 115 22.53 0.48 -9.78
CA ARG A 115 22.17 1.80 -9.25
C ARG A 115 20.68 2.06 -9.44
N VAL A 116 20.00 2.53 -8.39
CA VAL A 116 18.61 3.00 -8.52
C VAL A 116 18.54 4.50 -8.80
N LEU A 117 17.51 4.88 -9.54
CA LEU A 117 17.18 6.25 -9.91
C LEU A 117 16.59 7.02 -8.74
N LEU A 118 15.53 6.46 -8.14
CA LEU A 118 14.87 6.98 -6.96
C LEU A 118 14.89 5.91 -5.88
N ASN A 119 14.91 6.35 -4.63
CA ASN A 119 14.99 5.47 -3.46
C ASN A 119 13.99 5.88 -2.36
N GLU A 120 14.09 5.24 -1.20
CA GLU A 120 13.16 5.38 -0.08
C GLU A 120 13.04 6.84 0.39
N PHE A 121 14.12 7.62 0.31
CA PHE A 121 14.11 9.04 0.64
C PHE A 121 13.25 9.84 -0.34
N HIS A 122 13.34 9.55 -1.64
CA HIS A 122 12.51 10.17 -2.67
C HIS A 122 11.03 9.76 -2.50
N MET A 123 10.77 8.48 -2.20
CA MET A 123 9.40 8.01 -1.96
C MET A 123 8.78 8.69 -0.74
N ALA A 124 9.54 8.86 0.35
CA ALA A 124 9.09 9.59 1.53
C ALA A 124 8.81 11.07 1.24
N HIS A 125 9.66 11.71 0.42
CA HIS A 125 9.46 13.07 -0.04
C HIS A 125 8.21 13.22 -0.93
N LEU A 126 7.97 12.29 -1.84
CA LEU A 126 6.75 12.30 -2.65
C LEU A 126 5.50 12.08 -1.78
N ALA A 127 5.58 11.18 -0.81
CA ALA A 127 4.46 10.84 0.07
C ALA A 127 4.02 12.00 0.98
N ARG A 128 4.96 12.77 1.55
CA ARG A 128 4.64 13.85 2.52
C ARG A 128 5.61 15.02 2.59
N GLY A 129 6.75 14.94 1.92
CA GLY A 129 7.76 16.00 1.90
C GLY A 129 7.68 16.88 0.65
N ASP A 130 8.87 17.28 0.20
CA ASP A 130 9.08 18.13 -0.98
C ASP A 130 9.06 17.30 -2.27
N GLN A 131 8.11 17.59 -3.18
CA GLN A 131 8.00 16.87 -4.44
C GLN A 131 9.14 17.16 -5.41
N GLY A 132 9.76 18.34 -5.31
CA GLY A 132 10.93 18.70 -6.10
C GLY A 132 12.12 17.80 -5.79
N THR A 133 12.28 17.38 -4.52
CA THR A 133 13.29 16.38 -4.15
C THR A 133 13.02 15.04 -4.81
N ALA A 134 11.77 14.62 -4.91
CA ALA A 134 11.42 13.29 -5.44
C ALA A 134 11.37 13.22 -6.97
N LEU A 135 10.88 14.28 -7.62
CA LEU A 135 10.52 14.27 -9.04
C LEU A 135 11.29 15.30 -9.89
N GLY A 136 11.99 16.24 -9.26
CA GLY A 136 12.71 17.32 -9.93
C GLY A 136 12.05 18.70 -9.83
N PRO A 137 12.77 19.77 -10.20
CA PRO A 137 12.41 21.16 -9.89
C PRO A 137 11.04 21.60 -10.43
N GLU A 138 10.54 20.99 -11.49
CA GLU A 138 9.21 21.27 -12.06
C GLU A 138 8.05 20.91 -11.13
N PHE A 139 8.29 20.13 -10.07
CA PHE A 139 7.28 19.76 -9.07
C PHE A 139 7.47 20.50 -7.74
N ALA A 140 8.52 21.33 -7.60
CA ALA A 140 8.85 21.99 -6.34
C ALA A 140 7.75 22.93 -5.82
N HIS A 141 6.92 23.49 -6.70
CA HIS A 141 5.81 24.36 -6.32
C HIS A 141 4.65 23.61 -5.63
N TYR A 142 4.62 22.28 -5.68
CA TYR A 142 3.63 21.48 -4.95
C TYR A 142 3.99 21.26 -3.47
N THR A 143 5.20 21.62 -3.05
CA THR A 143 5.65 21.45 -1.67
C THR A 143 4.79 22.27 -0.70
N GLY A 144 4.24 21.61 0.31
CA GLY A 144 3.31 22.24 1.26
C GLY A 144 1.89 22.45 0.73
N HIS A 145 1.60 22.08 -0.52
CA HIS A 145 0.29 22.18 -1.13
C HIS A 145 -0.32 20.79 -1.38
N ARG A 146 -1.65 20.75 -1.56
CA ARG A 146 -2.32 19.55 -2.04
C ARG A 146 -1.81 19.22 -3.44
N ALA A 147 -1.41 17.98 -3.66
CA ALA A 147 -0.92 17.50 -4.94
C ALA A 147 -1.05 15.98 -5.00
N THR A 148 -0.81 15.39 -6.18
CA THR A 148 -0.69 13.94 -6.30
C THR A 148 0.49 13.46 -5.48
N ARG A 149 0.27 12.49 -4.60
CA ARG A 149 1.27 11.93 -3.68
C ARG A 149 1.15 10.41 -3.64
N LEU A 150 2.19 9.74 -3.17
CA LEU A 150 2.10 8.34 -2.75
C LEU A 150 1.45 8.26 -1.36
N PRO A 151 0.94 7.08 -0.97
CA PRO A 151 0.68 6.78 0.43
C PRO A 151 1.96 6.85 1.28
N THR A 152 1.82 6.84 2.60
CA THR A 152 2.95 6.96 3.56
C THR A 152 2.86 5.94 4.70
N GLY A 153 3.95 5.81 5.46
CA GLY A 153 4.05 4.85 6.57
C GLY A 153 3.82 3.42 6.07
N GLY A 154 3.06 2.62 6.83
CA GLY A 154 2.77 1.23 6.49
C GLY A 154 1.95 1.01 5.21
N LEU A 155 1.50 2.06 4.52
CA LEU A 155 0.84 1.95 3.21
C LEU A 155 1.75 2.35 2.04
N LEU A 156 2.98 2.81 2.26
CA LEU A 156 3.92 3.02 1.17
C LEU A 156 4.49 1.65 0.76
N LEU A 157 4.14 1.17 -0.43
CA LEU A 157 4.48 -0.18 -0.91
C LEU A 157 5.29 -0.13 -2.22
N VAL A 158 6.11 0.91 -2.35
CA VAL A 158 7.14 1.10 -3.37
C VAL A 158 8.32 1.79 -2.71
N ASP A 159 9.51 1.20 -2.83
CA ASP A 159 10.71 1.70 -2.16
C ASP A 159 11.66 2.40 -3.14
N ARG A 160 11.82 1.82 -4.33
CA ARG A 160 12.88 2.22 -5.26
C ARG A 160 12.42 2.16 -6.70
N VAL A 161 13.15 2.88 -7.53
CA VAL A 161 12.95 2.96 -8.98
C VAL A 161 14.28 2.68 -9.62
N SER A 162 14.43 1.55 -10.29
CA SER A 162 15.69 1.13 -10.90
C SER A 162 15.84 1.67 -12.31
N ARG A 163 14.75 1.89 -13.05
CA ARG A 163 14.79 2.35 -14.44
C ARG A 163 13.60 3.21 -14.83
N PHE A 164 13.85 4.19 -15.69
CA PHE A 164 12.87 4.89 -16.49
C PHE A 164 13.41 4.98 -17.92
N ASP A 165 12.63 4.50 -18.88
CA ASP A 165 12.90 4.63 -20.30
C ASP A 165 11.78 5.45 -20.90
N GLY A 166 12.08 6.67 -21.32
CA GLY A 166 11.09 7.64 -21.79
C GLY A 166 11.62 9.07 -21.68
N THR A 167 10.79 10.04 -22.07
CA THR A 167 11.12 11.47 -21.95
C THR A 167 9.97 12.19 -21.24
N ARG A 168 10.28 12.96 -20.19
CA ARG A 168 9.29 13.75 -19.47
C ARG A 168 8.55 14.69 -20.43
N GLY A 169 7.22 14.71 -20.35
CA GLY A 169 6.35 15.47 -21.25
C GLY A 169 6.01 14.75 -22.56
N VAL A 170 6.67 13.64 -22.89
CA VAL A 170 6.30 12.76 -24.02
C VAL A 170 5.37 11.68 -23.50
N LEU A 171 4.06 11.93 -23.60
CA LEU A 171 3.01 11.13 -22.96
C LEU A 171 2.54 9.92 -23.81
N ASP A 172 3.47 9.20 -24.43
CA ASP A 172 3.17 8.11 -25.37
C ASP A 172 3.65 6.72 -24.91
N ARG A 173 3.46 5.70 -25.75
CA ARG A 173 3.75 4.29 -25.44
C ARG A 173 5.24 3.94 -25.35
N SER A 174 6.14 4.90 -25.57
CA SER A 174 7.56 4.67 -25.40
C SER A 174 7.98 4.59 -23.93
N ALA A 175 7.16 5.12 -23.01
CA ALA A 175 7.50 5.18 -21.59
C ALA A 175 7.37 3.83 -20.88
N SER A 176 8.44 3.41 -20.19
CA SER A 176 8.45 2.27 -19.27
C SER A 176 9.25 2.57 -18.01
N TYR A 177 8.96 1.82 -16.94
CA TYR A 177 9.47 2.10 -15.60
C TYR A 177 9.59 0.81 -14.81
N ASP A 178 10.72 0.65 -14.14
CA ASP A 178 10.99 -0.51 -13.28
C ASP A 178 11.17 -0.04 -11.84
N SER A 179 10.52 -0.73 -10.90
CA SER A 179 10.51 -0.39 -9.48
C SER A 179 10.66 -1.61 -8.59
N GLU A 180 11.03 -1.37 -7.33
CA GLU A 180 11.18 -2.40 -6.31
C GLU A 180 10.39 -2.04 -5.06
N TYR A 181 9.90 -3.08 -4.38
CA TYR A 181 9.39 -3.02 -3.02
C TYR A 181 9.96 -4.20 -2.23
N ASP A 182 10.59 -3.94 -1.10
CA ASP A 182 10.98 -4.98 -0.16
C ASP A 182 9.77 -5.31 0.71
N SER A 183 9.46 -6.61 0.86
CA SER A 183 8.34 -7.08 1.67
C SER A 183 8.84 -7.75 2.96
N PRO A 184 9.18 -6.97 4.02
CA PRO A 184 9.68 -7.53 5.27
C PRO A 184 8.71 -8.54 5.90
N ALA A 185 9.24 -9.64 6.41
CA ALA A 185 8.47 -10.66 7.10
C ALA A 185 7.69 -10.15 8.33
N ASP A 186 8.16 -9.05 8.93
CA ASP A 186 7.55 -8.38 10.08
C ASP A 186 6.60 -7.24 9.71
N SER A 187 6.25 -7.10 8.43
CA SER A 187 5.25 -6.13 7.98
C SER A 187 3.91 -6.37 8.66
N TRP A 188 3.26 -5.29 9.10
CA TRP A 188 1.99 -5.32 9.83
C TRP A 188 0.90 -6.15 9.11
N TYR A 189 0.86 -6.08 7.77
CA TYR A 189 -0.17 -6.73 6.98
C TYR A 189 -0.06 -8.26 7.00
N TYR A 190 1.10 -8.83 7.33
CA TYR A 190 1.22 -10.27 7.56
C TYR A 190 0.65 -10.68 8.92
N ALA A 191 0.89 -9.87 9.94
CA ALA A 191 0.39 -10.14 11.29
C ALA A 191 -1.13 -9.95 11.39
N ASP A 192 -1.67 -8.99 10.64
CA ASP A 192 -3.09 -8.63 10.65
C ASP A 192 -3.93 -9.46 9.64
N SER A 193 -3.31 -10.24 8.76
CA SER A 193 -4.00 -11.10 7.80
C SER A 193 -4.69 -12.28 8.50
N ALA A 194 -5.77 -12.80 7.88
CA ALA A 194 -6.47 -13.99 8.35
C ALA A 194 -5.57 -15.23 8.44
N ASN A 195 -4.53 -15.30 7.61
CA ASN A 195 -3.62 -16.44 7.55
C ASN A 195 -2.22 -16.02 7.05
N TYR A 196 -1.36 -17.00 6.75
CA TYR A 196 0.03 -16.77 6.34
C TYR A 196 0.17 -16.16 4.92
N SER A 197 -0.84 -16.24 4.07
CA SER A 197 -0.85 -15.68 2.72
C SER A 197 -0.73 -14.15 2.74
N VAL A 198 -0.15 -13.61 1.67
CA VAL A 198 -0.16 -12.17 1.41
C VAL A 198 -1.61 -11.75 1.14
N PRO A 199 -2.15 -10.74 1.86
CA PRO A 199 -3.49 -10.23 1.57
C PRO A 199 -3.52 -9.50 0.21
N HIS A 200 -4.63 -9.57 -0.52
CA HIS A 200 -4.67 -9.19 -1.93
C HIS A 200 -4.36 -7.70 -2.14
N PHE A 201 -4.75 -6.86 -1.18
CA PHE A 201 -4.46 -5.43 -1.24
C PHE A 201 -2.96 -5.12 -1.37
N VAL A 202 -2.05 -5.98 -0.88
CA VAL A 202 -0.59 -5.77 -1.03
C VAL A 202 -0.15 -5.94 -2.48
N TYR A 203 -0.68 -6.93 -3.20
CA TYR A 203 -0.43 -7.10 -4.64
C TYR A 203 -0.89 -5.86 -5.41
N MET A 204 -2.10 -5.38 -5.09
CA MET A 204 -2.67 -4.18 -5.69
C MET A 204 -1.87 -2.94 -5.34
N GLU A 205 -1.61 -2.66 -4.07
CA GLU A 205 -0.93 -1.42 -3.67
C GLU A 205 0.52 -1.37 -4.19
N THR A 206 1.24 -2.49 -4.19
CA THR A 206 2.58 -2.56 -4.80
C THR A 206 2.50 -2.22 -6.28
N SER A 207 1.56 -2.81 -7.03
CA SER A 207 1.43 -2.57 -8.47
C SER A 207 0.94 -1.17 -8.83
N LEU A 208 -0.08 -0.71 -8.11
CA LEU A 208 -0.80 0.53 -8.38
C LEU A 208 0.00 1.77 -8.01
N GLN A 209 0.73 1.75 -6.89
CA GLN A 209 1.59 2.86 -6.50
C GLN A 209 2.77 3.04 -7.48
N ALA A 210 3.34 1.95 -7.97
CA ALA A 210 4.42 2.00 -8.95
C ALA A 210 3.94 2.52 -10.32
N ALA A 211 2.77 2.06 -10.79
CA ALA A 211 2.16 2.59 -12.02
C ALA A 211 1.78 4.08 -11.89
N LEU A 212 1.24 4.49 -10.74
CA LEU A 212 0.99 5.90 -10.40
C LEU A 212 2.26 6.73 -10.49
N LEU A 213 3.33 6.26 -9.86
CA LEU A 213 4.62 6.93 -9.80
C LEU A 213 5.19 7.11 -11.21
N MET A 214 5.16 6.06 -12.04
CA MET A 214 5.55 6.15 -13.45
C MET A 214 4.74 7.22 -14.19
N GLY A 215 3.40 7.18 -14.06
CA GLY A 215 2.53 8.16 -14.69
C GLY A 215 2.89 9.59 -14.30
N LEU A 216 3.08 9.84 -13.00
CA LEU A 216 3.46 11.15 -12.49
C LEU A 216 4.85 11.58 -12.99
N TYR A 217 5.80 10.63 -13.07
CA TYR A 217 7.16 10.88 -13.58
C TYR A 217 7.19 11.23 -15.07
N VAL A 218 6.30 10.65 -15.88
CA VAL A 218 6.15 11.04 -17.29
C VAL A 218 5.62 12.47 -17.42
N GLY A 219 4.92 12.99 -16.41
CA GLY A 219 4.58 14.40 -16.24
C GLY A 219 3.28 14.88 -16.91
N PRO A 220 2.17 14.12 -16.94
CA PRO A 220 0.90 14.61 -17.48
C PRO A 220 0.33 15.77 -16.65
N THR A 221 0.73 15.92 -15.38
CA THR A 221 0.32 17.03 -14.52
C THR A 221 1.01 18.35 -14.89
N LEU A 222 2.18 18.28 -15.53
CA LEU A 222 2.96 19.45 -15.95
C LEU A 222 2.32 20.23 -17.10
N THR A 223 1.29 19.67 -17.76
CA THR A 223 0.51 20.40 -18.77
C THR A 223 -0.38 21.49 -18.16
N ALA A 224 -0.62 21.43 -16.84
CA ALA A 224 -1.40 22.40 -16.08
C ALA A 224 -0.68 22.77 -14.76
N PRO A 225 0.50 23.40 -14.81
CA PRO A 225 1.40 23.54 -13.66
C PRO A 225 0.81 24.39 -12.52
N ASN A 226 -0.16 25.27 -12.83
CA ASN A 226 -0.82 26.10 -11.84
C ASN A 226 -2.04 25.43 -11.17
N GLN A 227 -2.34 24.16 -11.50
CA GLN A 227 -3.46 23.42 -10.92
C GLN A 227 -2.94 22.32 -9.99
N THR A 228 -3.65 22.15 -8.87
CA THR A 228 -3.51 20.98 -8.01
C THR A 228 -4.40 19.88 -8.56
N LEU A 229 -3.81 18.73 -8.88
CA LEU A 229 -4.54 17.57 -9.40
C LEU A 229 -4.55 16.45 -8.37
N SER A 230 -5.74 15.88 -8.16
CA SER A 230 -5.96 14.69 -7.37
C SER A 230 -5.90 13.46 -8.26
N LEU A 231 -5.15 12.46 -7.84
CA LEU A 231 -5.04 11.21 -8.56
C LEU A 231 -6.06 10.21 -8.04
N ARG A 232 -6.78 9.55 -8.94
CA ARG A 232 -7.66 8.42 -8.61
C ARG A 232 -7.41 7.27 -9.56
N ASN A 233 -7.35 6.07 -9.00
CA ASN A 233 -7.50 4.86 -9.80
C ASN A 233 -8.94 4.77 -10.32
N LEU A 234 -9.10 4.33 -11.56
CA LEU A 234 -10.41 4.24 -12.24
C LEU A 234 -10.81 2.80 -12.53
N GLY A 235 -9.89 1.86 -12.41
CA GLY A 235 -10.12 0.47 -12.70
C GLY A 235 -8.88 -0.24 -13.22
N GLY A 236 -9.06 -1.51 -13.50
CA GLY A 236 -8.02 -2.37 -14.05
C GLY A 236 -8.44 -3.83 -14.06
N THR A 237 -7.52 -4.65 -14.54
CA THR A 237 -7.60 -6.10 -14.47
C THR A 237 -6.32 -6.64 -13.84
N ALA A 238 -6.42 -7.77 -13.15
CA ALA A 238 -5.23 -8.43 -12.64
C ALA A 238 -5.42 -9.95 -12.53
N THR A 239 -4.29 -10.65 -12.59
CA THR A 239 -4.19 -12.10 -12.52
C THR A 239 -3.03 -12.47 -11.60
N VAL A 240 -3.28 -13.32 -10.61
CA VAL A 240 -2.21 -14.05 -9.92
C VAL A 240 -1.76 -15.18 -10.85
N LEU A 241 -0.45 -15.27 -11.12
CA LEU A 241 0.13 -16.27 -12.01
C LEU A 241 0.67 -17.49 -11.26
N ARG A 242 1.13 -17.27 -10.03
CA ARG A 242 1.61 -18.31 -9.12
C ARG A 242 1.59 -17.80 -7.68
N GLN A 243 1.49 -18.73 -6.74
CA GLN A 243 1.60 -18.42 -5.31
C GLN A 243 3.05 -18.26 -4.91
N VAL A 244 3.35 -17.21 -4.15
CA VAL A 244 4.69 -16.89 -3.66
C VAL A 244 4.59 -16.42 -2.22
N ASP A 245 5.47 -16.93 -1.34
CA ASP A 245 5.71 -16.28 -0.05
C ASP A 245 6.60 -15.07 -0.29
N LEU A 246 6.04 -13.87 -0.09
CA LEU A 246 6.73 -12.62 -0.36
C LEU A 246 7.57 -12.14 0.83
N ARG A 247 7.52 -12.84 1.98
CA ARG A 247 8.28 -12.45 3.17
C ARG A 247 9.78 -12.44 2.90
N ASP A 248 10.41 -11.34 3.26
CA ASP A 248 11.83 -11.04 3.06
C ASP A 248 12.27 -11.14 1.58
N LYS A 249 11.33 -10.97 0.65
CA LYS A 249 11.59 -10.88 -0.79
C LYS A 249 11.55 -9.43 -1.25
N THR A 250 12.34 -9.15 -2.29
CA THR A 250 12.19 -7.94 -3.09
C THR A 250 11.26 -8.24 -4.26
N ILE A 251 10.15 -7.54 -4.33
CA ILE A 251 9.20 -7.56 -5.44
C ILE A 251 9.69 -6.57 -6.48
N ALA A 252 10.08 -7.07 -7.65
CA ALA A 252 10.40 -6.25 -8.80
C ALA A 252 9.15 -6.05 -9.67
N GLN A 253 8.95 -4.85 -10.17
CA GLN A 253 7.88 -4.51 -11.10
C GLN A 253 8.45 -3.92 -12.37
N SER A 254 7.89 -4.33 -13.50
CA SER A 254 8.03 -3.60 -14.77
C SER A 254 6.67 -3.09 -15.21
N SER A 255 6.61 -1.84 -15.67
CA SER A 255 5.40 -1.16 -16.13
C SER A 255 5.61 -0.42 -17.45
N ARG A 256 4.57 -0.35 -18.28
CA ARG A 256 4.58 0.44 -19.52
C ARG A 256 3.36 1.31 -19.64
N LEU A 257 3.54 2.53 -20.15
CA LEU A 257 2.43 3.41 -20.51
C LEU A 257 1.76 2.90 -21.78
N LEU A 258 0.48 2.56 -21.71
CA LEU A 258 -0.31 2.08 -22.84
C LEU A 258 -1.09 3.20 -23.54
N SER A 259 -1.51 4.22 -22.81
CA SER A 259 -2.17 5.37 -23.40
C SER A 259 -2.19 6.56 -22.45
N THR A 260 -2.20 7.77 -23.02
CA THR A 260 -2.59 8.99 -22.31
C THR A 260 -3.71 9.67 -23.10
N THR A 261 -4.79 10.03 -22.40
CA THR A 261 -5.90 10.83 -22.95
C THR A 261 -5.99 12.13 -22.17
N MET A 262 -5.81 13.26 -22.86
CA MET A 262 -5.98 14.58 -22.26
C MET A 262 -7.44 15.03 -22.41
N LEU A 263 -8.03 15.49 -21.31
CA LEU A 263 -9.41 15.97 -21.23
C LEU A 263 -9.41 17.37 -20.58
N PRO A 264 -10.47 18.18 -20.77
CA PRO A 264 -10.63 19.40 -20.00
C PRO A 264 -10.58 19.12 -18.49
N GLY A 265 -9.63 19.72 -17.78
CA GLY A 265 -9.46 19.57 -16.33
C GLY A 265 -8.99 18.19 -15.86
N SER A 266 -8.63 17.27 -16.75
CA SER A 266 -8.12 15.96 -16.35
C SER A 266 -7.23 15.28 -17.40
N SER A 267 -6.46 14.29 -16.98
CA SER A 267 -5.75 13.39 -17.88
C SER A 267 -5.91 11.96 -17.40
N LEU A 268 -6.05 11.02 -18.34
CA LEU A 268 -6.23 9.60 -18.06
C LEU A 268 -5.04 8.83 -18.63
N GLN A 269 -4.44 7.96 -17.83
CA GLN A 269 -3.35 7.10 -18.26
C GLN A 269 -3.66 5.64 -17.98
N THR A 270 -3.37 4.77 -18.95
CA THR A 270 -3.49 3.31 -18.81
C THR A 270 -2.12 2.69 -18.86
N PHE A 271 -1.90 1.67 -18.03
CA PHE A 271 -0.63 1.00 -17.86
C PHE A 271 -0.82 -0.51 -17.88
N ASP A 272 0.16 -1.25 -18.40
CA ASP A 272 0.35 -2.64 -18.00
C ASP A 272 1.46 -2.73 -16.94
N TYR A 273 1.42 -3.81 -16.16
CA TYR A 273 2.46 -4.12 -15.19
C TYR A 273 2.63 -5.62 -15.00
N THR A 274 3.82 -6.01 -14.56
CA THR A 274 4.13 -7.37 -14.13
C THR A 274 5.00 -7.30 -12.88
N LEU A 275 4.57 -7.95 -11.80
CA LEU A 275 5.35 -8.18 -10.59
C LEU A 275 6.08 -9.52 -10.68
N SER A 276 7.33 -9.53 -10.26
CA SER A 276 8.23 -10.68 -10.25
C SER A 276 9.00 -10.77 -8.95
N VAL A 277 9.35 -11.99 -8.55
CA VAL A 277 10.30 -12.29 -7.47
C VAL A 277 11.25 -13.35 -8.01
N ASP A 278 12.55 -13.20 -7.72
CA ASP A 278 13.61 -14.11 -8.18
C ASP A 278 13.61 -14.30 -9.72
N GLY A 279 13.25 -13.24 -10.47
CA GLY A 279 13.18 -13.25 -11.94
C GLY A 279 11.94 -13.91 -12.55
N GLU A 280 11.03 -14.44 -11.73
CA GLU A 280 9.80 -15.11 -12.19
C GLU A 280 8.55 -14.28 -11.88
N ALA A 281 7.71 -14.07 -12.89
CA ALA A 281 6.46 -13.34 -12.73
C ALA A 281 5.47 -14.10 -11.82
N PHE A 282 4.75 -13.35 -10.97
CA PHE A 282 3.70 -13.93 -10.11
C PHE A 282 2.39 -13.16 -10.11
N TYR A 283 2.38 -11.92 -10.61
CA TYR A 283 1.17 -11.12 -10.73
C TYR A 283 1.31 -10.19 -11.94
N ARG A 284 0.24 -10.02 -12.71
CA ARG A 284 0.22 -9.10 -13.85
C ARG A 284 -1.14 -8.43 -13.95
N GLY A 285 -1.19 -7.31 -14.66
CA GLY A 285 -2.45 -6.65 -14.90
C GLY A 285 -2.33 -5.41 -15.75
N GLU A 286 -3.48 -4.77 -15.93
CA GLU A 286 -3.59 -3.43 -16.47
C GLU A 286 -4.29 -2.53 -15.46
N THR A 287 -3.96 -1.25 -15.46
CA THR A 287 -4.66 -0.28 -14.62
C THR A 287 -4.79 1.08 -15.27
N MET A 288 -5.85 1.80 -14.92
CA MET A 288 -6.11 3.15 -15.38
C MET A 288 -6.13 4.11 -14.20
N PHE A 289 -5.36 5.19 -14.31
CA PHE A 289 -5.39 6.32 -13.40
C PHE A 289 -5.89 7.57 -14.10
N GLY A 290 -6.52 8.45 -13.34
CA GLY A 290 -6.81 9.81 -13.77
C GLY A 290 -6.25 10.84 -12.80
N TYR A 291 -5.78 11.95 -13.36
CA TYR A 291 -5.37 13.16 -12.63
C TYR A 291 -6.46 14.20 -12.85
N PHE A 292 -7.13 14.65 -11.80
CA PHE A 292 -8.34 15.45 -11.87
C PHE A 292 -8.17 16.79 -11.16
N SER A 293 -8.59 17.87 -11.80
CA SER A 293 -8.85 19.14 -11.12
C SER A 293 -10.01 19.00 -10.14
N ASP A 294 -10.17 19.97 -9.24
CA ASP A 294 -11.30 19.99 -8.29
C ASP A 294 -12.66 19.98 -8.99
N GLU A 295 -12.79 20.72 -10.09
CA GLU A 295 -14.01 20.77 -10.89
C GLU A 295 -14.31 19.40 -11.53
N ALA A 296 -13.31 18.77 -12.14
CA ALA A 296 -13.48 17.46 -12.77
C ALA A 296 -13.80 16.38 -11.72
N LEU A 297 -13.16 16.43 -10.56
CA LEU A 297 -13.36 15.47 -9.48
C LEU A 297 -14.70 15.67 -8.75
N GLY A 298 -15.24 16.89 -8.72
CA GLY A 298 -16.52 17.19 -8.08
C GLY A 298 -17.74 16.58 -8.79
N ASN A 299 -17.61 16.29 -10.09
CA ASN A 299 -18.68 15.75 -10.92
C ASN A 299 -18.75 14.21 -10.90
N GLN A 300 -18.89 13.61 -9.71
CA GLN A 300 -18.95 12.14 -9.57
C GLN A 300 -20.36 11.63 -9.76
N THR A 301 -20.63 11.04 -10.93
CA THR A 301 -21.93 10.44 -11.26
C THR A 301 -22.01 8.96 -10.88
N GLY A 302 -20.98 8.36 -10.27
CA GLY A 302 -20.97 6.93 -9.96
C GLY A 302 -20.86 6.06 -11.22
N LEU A 303 -20.99 4.75 -11.03
CA LEU A 303 -20.94 3.76 -12.11
C LEU A 303 -22.19 3.77 -12.99
N ASP A 304 -23.30 4.28 -12.47
CA ASP A 304 -24.61 4.25 -13.11
C ASP A 304 -25.01 5.60 -13.75
N ALA A 305 -24.03 6.47 -14.01
CA ALA A 305 -24.22 7.77 -14.67
C ALA A 305 -25.27 8.67 -13.98
N GLY A 306 -25.25 8.68 -12.64
CA GLY A 306 -26.10 9.49 -11.77
C GLY A 306 -27.49 8.90 -11.56
N ARG A 307 -27.81 7.77 -12.22
CA ARG A 307 -29.06 7.06 -11.95
C ARG A 307 -28.95 6.34 -10.62
N ASN A 308 -29.96 6.52 -9.77
CA ASN A 308 -30.12 5.68 -8.60
C ASN A 308 -30.41 4.25 -9.07
N LYS A 309 -29.53 3.32 -8.73
CA LYS A 309 -29.73 1.88 -8.93
C LYS A 309 -29.94 1.31 -7.52
N PRO A 310 -31.06 0.62 -7.25
CA PRO A 310 -31.26 0.03 -5.94
C PRO A 310 -30.32 -1.16 -5.74
N THR A 311 -29.99 -1.43 -4.48
CA THR A 311 -29.26 -2.65 -4.10
C THR A 311 -30.13 -3.88 -4.30
N TRP A 312 -29.54 -5.07 -4.30
CA TRP A 312 -30.29 -6.32 -4.42
C TRP A 312 -31.30 -6.47 -3.28
N ARG A 313 -30.95 -6.06 -2.06
CA ARG A 313 -31.84 -6.07 -0.87
C ARG A 313 -32.99 -5.07 -0.94
N GLU A 314 -32.82 -3.96 -1.65
CA GLU A 314 -33.90 -3.00 -1.86
C GLU A 314 -34.95 -3.51 -2.86
N THR A 315 -34.54 -4.37 -3.79
CA THR A 315 -35.42 -4.96 -4.80
C THR A 315 -35.95 -6.34 -4.43
N ASN A 316 -35.27 -7.04 -3.51
CA ASN A 316 -35.62 -8.35 -3.02
C ASN A 316 -35.71 -8.30 -1.50
N VAL A 317 -36.87 -8.60 -0.92
CA VAL A 317 -37.04 -8.67 0.53
C VAL A 317 -36.91 -10.13 0.96
N PRO A 318 -35.70 -10.61 1.32
CA PRO A 318 -35.50 -11.99 1.71
C PRO A 318 -36.23 -12.30 3.03
N SER A 319 -36.88 -13.47 3.10
CA SER A 319 -37.49 -13.96 4.34
C SER A 319 -36.48 -14.61 5.29
N ASN A 320 -35.34 -15.08 4.76
CA ASN A 320 -34.30 -15.77 5.50
C ASN A 320 -32.97 -15.01 5.37
N VAL A 321 -32.70 -14.14 6.34
CA VAL A 321 -31.41 -13.46 6.49
C VAL A 321 -30.72 -14.03 7.71
N ARG A 322 -29.48 -14.48 7.54
CA ARG A 322 -28.60 -14.83 8.66
C ARG A 322 -27.48 -13.81 8.74
N THR A 323 -26.88 -13.68 9.92
CA THR A 323 -25.84 -12.70 10.19
C THR A 323 -24.60 -13.43 10.71
N ILE A 324 -23.46 -13.16 10.08
CA ILE A 324 -22.14 -13.56 10.57
C ILE A 324 -21.58 -12.38 11.38
N ASP A 325 -21.42 -12.58 12.69
CA ASP A 325 -20.80 -11.60 13.60
C ASP A 325 -19.28 -11.82 13.63
N ILE A 326 -18.59 -11.13 12.73
CA ILE A 326 -17.15 -11.24 12.53
C ILE A 326 -16.40 -10.64 13.73
N ALA A 327 -16.90 -9.53 14.29
CA ALA A 327 -16.30 -8.89 15.45
C ALA A 327 -16.36 -9.80 16.69
N ALA A 328 -17.47 -10.51 16.92
CA ALA A 328 -17.56 -11.51 17.99
C ALA A 328 -16.61 -12.70 17.74
N ARG A 329 -16.57 -13.21 16.50
CA ARG A 329 -15.65 -14.29 16.11
C ARG A 329 -14.19 -13.91 16.36
N ARG A 330 -13.80 -12.71 15.94
CA ARG A 330 -12.46 -12.12 16.12
C ARG A 330 -12.03 -12.09 17.59
N ASN A 331 -12.96 -11.79 18.49
CA ASN A 331 -12.70 -11.72 19.93
C ASN A 331 -12.72 -13.09 20.65
N THR A 332 -12.97 -14.18 19.93
CA THR A 332 -12.95 -15.52 20.52
C THR A 332 -11.52 -16.03 20.66
N SER A 333 -11.20 -16.63 21.82
CA SER A 333 -9.87 -17.20 22.05
C SER A 333 -9.56 -18.29 21.03
N GLY A 334 -8.43 -18.15 20.33
CA GLY A 334 -8.01 -19.09 19.29
C GLY A 334 -8.73 -18.94 17.95
N ALA A 335 -9.37 -17.80 17.68
CA ALA A 335 -9.91 -17.49 16.36
C ALA A 335 -8.83 -17.67 15.28
N ARG A 336 -9.06 -18.61 14.36
CA ARG A 336 -8.22 -18.83 13.17
C ARG A 336 -8.91 -18.22 11.95
N LEU A 337 -8.13 -17.96 10.90
CA LEU A 337 -8.66 -17.55 9.60
C LEU A 337 -9.52 -16.28 9.69
N CYS A 338 -9.10 -15.30 10.49
CA CYS A 338 -9.83 -14.06 10.72
C CYS A 338 -8.87 -12.88 10.76
N SER A 339 -9.07 -11.90 9.88
CA SER A 339 -8.24 -10.69 9.84
C SER A 339 -8.39 -9.86 11.12
N GLN A 340 -7.27 -9.27 11.54
CA GLN A 340 -7.09 -8.58 12.83
C GLN A 340 -6.60 -7.15 12.63
N GLY A 341 -6.52 -6.40 13.74
CA GLY A 341 -5.83 -5.12 13.79
C GLY A 341 -6.32 -4.13 12.73
N THR A 342 -5.38 -3.66 11.92
CA THR A 342 -5.64 -2.70 10.83
C THR A 342 -6.31 -3.32 9.61
N LEU A 343 -6.31 -4.65 9.46
CA LEU A 343 -7.10 -5.39 8.45
C LEU A 343 -8.46 -5.89 8.97
N ALA A 344 -8.90 -5.47 10.17
CA ALA A 344 -10.27 -5.67 10.61
C ALA A 344 -11.22 -4.73 9.83
N LEU A 345 -11.51 -5.07 8.57
CA LEU A 345 -12.27 -4.20 7.66
C LEU A 345 -13.79 -4.43 7.75
N LEU A 346 -14.23 -5.54 8.35
CA LEU A 346 -15.63 -5.90 8.53
C LEU A 346 -15.92 -6.30 9.97
N ASP A 347 -17.07 -5.88 10.48
CA ASP A 347 -17.56 -6.30 11.80
C ASP A 347 -18.70 -7.32 11.68
N GLN A 348 -19.51 -7.21 10.64
CA GLN A 348 -20.66 -8.06 10.41
C GLN A 348 -20.92 -8.18 8.91
N VAL A 349 -21.40 -9.34 8.48
CA VAL A 349 -21.97 -9.53 7.15
C VAL A 349 -23.29 -10.30 7.27
N ASP A 350 -24.32 -9.78 6.62
CA ASP A 350 -25.56 -10.50 6.49
C ASP A 350 -25.57 -11.32 5.21
N VAL A 351 -26.20 -12.49 5.26
CA VAL A 351 -26.19 -13.46 4.18
C VAL A 351 -27.60 -13.92 3.84
N VAL A 352 -27.82 -14.09 2.55
CA VAL A 352 -29.01 -14.73 1.96
C VAL A 352 -28.52 -15.88 1.09
N ASP A 353 -28.59 -17.10 1.61
CA ASP A 353 -28.24 -18.30 0.84
C ASP A 353 -29.23 -18.48 -0.33
N GLY A 354 -28.73 -18.84 -1.51
CA GLY A 354 -29.54 -18.91 -2.72
C GLY A 354 -30.01 -17.55 -3.27
N GLY A 355 -29.55 -16.45 -2.67
CA GLY A 355 -29.83 -15.08 -3.13
C GLY A 355 -28.82 -14.58 -4.17
N GLY A 356 -28.88 -13.27 -4.44
CA GLY A 356 -27.95 -12.58 -5.33
C GLY A 356 -28.35 -12.69 -6.80
N ASP A 357 -27.48 -12.19 -7.68
CA ASP A 357 -27.79 -12.09 -9.11
C ASP A 357 -27.59 -13.42 -9.84
N HIS A 358 -26.85 -14.34 -9.20
CA HIS A 358 -26.50 -15.65 -9.74
C HIS A 358 -27.18 -16.81 -9.00
N GLY A 359 -27.89 -16.54 -7.90
CA GLY A 359 -28.66 -17.53 -7.16
C GLY A 359 -27.86 -18.49 -6.28
N GLU A 360 -26.55 -18.27 -6.10
CA GLU A 360 -25.70 -19.10 -5.22
C GLU A 360 -25.56 -18.52 -3.80
N GLY A 361 -25.83 -17.24 -3.63
CA GLY A 361 -25.68 -16.56 -2.36
C GLY A 361 -25.47 -15.06 -2.51
N TYR A 362 -25.85 -14.31 -1.50
CA TYR A 362 -25.67 -12.87 -1.45
C TYR A 362 -25.21 -12.42 -0.08
N LEU A 363 -24.17 -11.59 -0.05
CA LEU A 363 -23.58 -11.03 1.15
C LEU A 363 -23.76 -9.51 1.15
N HIS A 364 -24.13 -8.96 2.30
CA HIS A 364 -24.35 -7.54 2.48
C HIS A 364 -23.71 -7.07 3.78
N ALA A 365 -22.96 -5.98 3.71
CA ALA A 365 -22.37 -5.36 4.89
C ALA A 365 -22.48 -3.84 4.82
N VAL A 366 -22.71 -3.21 5.96
CA VAL A 366 -22.65 -1.75 6.10
C VAL A 366 -21.61 -1.42 7.15
N ARG A 367 -20.58 -0.69 6.74
CA ARG A 367 -19.53 -0.20 7.64
C ARG A 367 -19.66 1.31 7.80
N ARG A 368 -19.69 1.77 9.05
CA ARG A 368 -19.55 3.20 9.35
C ARG A 368 -18.12 3.66 9.04
N ILE A 369 -17.98 4.80 8.38
CA ILE A 369 -16.67 5.41 8.13
C ILE A 369 -16.30 6.25 9.35
N ASP A 370 -15.16 5.96 9.98
CA ASP A 370 -14.57 6.81 11.02
C ASP A 370 -13.54 7.74 10.37
N PRO A 371 -13.67 9.07 10.48
CA PRO A 371 -12.66 10.01 9.98
C PRO A 371 -11.24 9.78 10.53
N ASN A 372 -11.12 9.08 11.66
CA ASN A 372 -9.86 8.73 12.32
C ASN A 372 -9.35 7.32 11.95
N ASP A 373 -10.02 6.63 11.02
CA ASP A 373 -9.51 5.37 10.48
C ASP A 373 -8.05 5.55 10.03
N TRP A 374 -7.22 4.59 10.41
CA TRP A 374 -5.76 4.69 10.32
C TRP A 374 -5.25 5.03 8.91
N PHE A 375 -5.96 4.54 7.88
CA PHE A 375 -5.58 4.75 6.49
C PHE A 375 -5.77 6.20 6.04
N PHE A 376 -6.66 7.01 6.63
CA PHE A 376 -6.81 8.42 6.22
C PHE A 376 -5.57 9.26 6.58
N ALA A 377 -4.85 8.89 7.64
CA ALA A 377 -3.58 9.51 8.01
C ALA A 377 -2.39 9.04 7.16
N ARG A 378 -2.62 8.09 6.24
CA ARG A 378 -1.58 7.39 5.47
C ARG A 378 -1.81 7.39 3.97
N HIS A 379 -3.05 7.47 3.52
CA HIS A 379 -3.44 7.39 2.12
C HIS A 379 -3.69 8.80 1.58
N PHE A 380 -2.67 9.29 0.87
CA PHE A 380 -2.54 10.62 0.26
C PHE A 380 -2.61 11.80 1.23
N HIS A 381 -1.43 12.27 1.63
CA HIS A 381 -1.30 13.47 2.45
C HIS A 381 -1.97 14.70 1.80
N LEU A 382 -2.82 15.41 2.55
CA LEU A 382 -3.65 16.55 2.12
C LEU A 382 -4.77 16.22 1.12
N ASP A 383 -4.99 14.94 0.76
CA ASP A 383 -6.08 14.46 -0.10
C ASP A 383 -6.63 13.11 0.39
N PRO A 384 -7.06 13.01 1.67
CA PRO A 384 -7.39 11.73 2.28
C PRO A 384 -8.62 11.07 1.66
N VAL A 385 -8.48 9.81 1.33
CA VAL A 385 -9.52 8.96 0.72
C VAL A 385 -9.28 7.51 1.15
N ILE A 386 -10.31 6.66 1.19
CA ILE A 386 -10.11 5.21 1.42
C ILE A 386 -9.34 4.61 0.22
N PRO A 387 -8.29 3.79 0.44
CA PRO A 387 -7.65 3.04 -0.64
C PRO A 387 -8.64 2.10 -1.34
N GLY A 388 -8.69 2.14 -2.67
CA GLY A 388 -9.58 1.28 -3.45
C GLY A 388 -9.27 -0.21 -3.26
N SER A 389 -7.99 -0.55 -3.06
CA SER A 389 -7.51 -1.89 -2.74
C SER A 389 -8.09 -2.44 -1.43
N LEU A 390 -8.27 -1.61 -0.40
CA LEU A 390 -8.95 -2.02 0.84
C LEU A 390 -10.44 -2.28 0.61
N GLY A 391 -11.08 -1.60 -0.35
CA GLY A 391 -12.44 -1.94 -0.79
C GLY A 391 -12.53 -3.34 -1.41
N VAL A 392 -11.53 -3.73 -2.19
CA VAL A 392 -11.39 -5.09 -2.75
C VAL A 392 -11.14 -6.10 -1.64
N GLU A 393 -10.22 -5.80 -0.72
CA GLU A 393 -9.91 -6.64 0.45
C GLU A 393 -11.13 -6.85 1.35
N THR A 394 -11.98 -5.83 1.50
CA THR A 394 -13.24 -5.94 2.26
C THR A 394 -14.17 -6.98 1.61
N ALA A 395 -14.30 -6.99 0.27
CA ALA A 395 -15.10 -8.00 -0.43
C ALA A 395 -14.50 -9.40 -0.28
N ILE A 396 -13.17 -9.53 -0.34
CA ILE A 396 -12.46 -10.80 -0.09
C ILE A 396 -12.77 -11.31 1.33
N GLN A 397 -12.67 -10.46 2.35
CA GLN A 397 -12.97 -10.84 3.73
C GLN A 397 -14.42 -11.28 3.90
N ALA A 398 -15.40 -10.62 3.25
CA ALA A 398 -16.79 -11.07 3.28
C ALA A 398 -16.94 -12.50 2.73
N VAL A 399 -16.27 -12.81 1.62
CA VAL A 399 -16.27 -14.16 1.03
C VAL A 399 -15.58 -15.17 1.96
N GLN A 400 -14.42 -14.81 2.53
CA GLN A 400 -13.70 -15.66 3.49
C GLN A 400 -14.58 -16.05 4.67
N GLU A 401 -15.25 -15.07 5.28
CA GLU A 401 -16.16 -15.31 6.42
C GLU A 401 -17.36 -16.18 6.01
N TRP A 402 -17.93 -15.94 4.83
CA TRP A 402 -18.99 -16.78 4.27
C TRP A 402 -18.54 -18.22 4.02
N MET A 403 -17.31 -18.45 3.55
CA MET A 403 -16.78 -19.80 3.29
C MET A 403 -16.63 -20.62 4.58
N LEU A 404 -16.21 -19.99 5.68
CA LEU A 404 -16.08 -20.65 6.99
C LEU A 404 -17.45 -20.91 7.61
N ASP A 405 -18.34 -19.93 7.56
CA ASP A 405 -19.71 -20.09 8.05
C ASP A 405 -20.47 -21.18 7.28
N SER A 406 -20.18 -21.34 5.98
CA SER A 406 -20.70 -22.44 5.13
C SER A 406 -20.01 -23.79 5.38
N GLY A 407 -19.01 -23.85 6.28
CA GLY A 407 -18.33 -25.07 6.71
C GLY A 407 -17.38 -25.68 5.67
N PHE A 408 -16.86 -24.89 4.72
CA PHE A 408 -15.96 -25.42 3.68
C PHE A 408 -14.58 -25.85 4.22
N ASP A 409 -14.18 -25.36 5.38
CA ASP A 409 -12.96 -25.75 6.10
C ASP A 409 -13.10 -27.06 6.89
N SER A 410 -14.33 -27.54 7.15
CA SER A 410 -14.62 -28.64 8.08
C SER A 410 -13.92 -29.99 7.79
N SER A 411 -13.49 -30.20 6.54
CA SER A 411 -12.76 -31.40 6.09
C SER A 411 -11.27 -31.16 5.84
N MET A 412 -10.77 -29.96 6.11
CA MET A 412 -9.38 -29.55 5.88
C MET A 412 -8.57 -29.68 7.18
N ALA A 413 -7.39 -30.27 7.09
CA ALA A 413 -6.47 -30.38 8.22
C ALA A 413 -5.77 -29.05 8.52
N ASP A 414 -5.30 -28.35 7.48
CA ASP A 414 -4.70 -27.03 7.61
C ASP A 414 -5.22 -26.04 6.55
N PRO A 415 -6.42 -25.48 6.77
CA PRO A 415 -7.03 -24.54 5.84
C PRO A 415 -6.30 -23.20 5.79
N GLN A 416 -6.10 -22.66 4.57
CA GLN A 416 -5.60 -21.31 4.32
C GLN A 416 -6.40 -20.64 3.19
N PHE A 417 -6.58 -19.33 3.27
CA PHE A 417 -7.12 -18.55 2.16
C PHE A 417 -6.00 -18.10 1.22
N LEU A 418 -6.28 -18.13 -0.08
CA LEU A 418 -5.41 -17.67 -1.15
C LEU A 418 -6.24 -16.87 -2.16
N ILE A 419 -5.56 -16.09 -2.99
CA ILE A 419 -6.13 -15.61 -4.25
C ILE A 419 -5.74 -16.63 -5.32
N PRO A 420 -6.70 -17.31 -5.97
CA PRO A 420 -6.39 -18.38 -6.91
C PRO A 420 -5.60 -17.85 -8.12
N ALA A 421 -4.72 -18.69 -8.66
CA ALA A 421 -4.00 -18.38 -9.88
C ALA A 421 -4.88 -18.55 -11.12
N ASP A 422 -4.50 -17.88 -12.21
CA ASP A 422 -5.09 -17.99 -13.55
C ASP A 422 -6.58 -17.60 -13.64
N ILE A 423 -7.05 -16.78 -12.70
CA ILE A 423 -8.38 -16.16 -12.75
C ILE A 423 -8.19 -14.65 -12.85
N ASP A 424 -8.67 -14.08 -13.95
CA ASP A 424 -8.67 -12.63 -14.16
C ASP A 424 -9.77 -11.99 -13.31
N PHE A 425 -9.41 -11.00 -12.52
CA PHE A 425 -10.35 -10.17 -11.78
C PHE A 425 -10.32 -8.74 -12.32
N THR A 426 -11.49 -8.11 -12.44
CA THR A 426 -11.63 -6.73 -12.91
C THR A 426 -12.20 -5.84 -11.82
N TRP A 427 -11.69 -4.61 -11.68
CA TRP A 427 -12.31 -3.59 -10.85
C TRP A 427 -12.55 -2.29 -11.62
N LYS A 428 -13.56 -1.54 -11.21
CA LYS A 428 -13.85 -0.18 -11.70
C LYS A 428 -14.20 0.72 -10.54
N TYR A 429 -13.69 1.94 -10.58
CA TYR A 429 -14.00 2.99 -9.60
C TYR A 429 -14.55 4.24 -10.32
N ARG A 430 -15.72 4.70 -9.90
CA ARG A 430 -16.35 5.96 -10.36
C ARG A 430 -16.81 6.81 -9.17
N GLY A 431 -15.98 6.86 -8.14
CA GLY A 431 -16.17 7.70 -6.98
C GLY A 431 -15.13 7.41 -5.91
N GLN A 432 -15.29 8.04 -4.76
CA GLN A 432 -14.31 7.98 -3.67
C GLN A 432 -14.98 8.02 -2.31
N PHE A 433 -14.48 7.27 -1.32
CA PHE A 433 -14.92 7.43 0.07
C PHE A 433 -14.00 8.40 0.82
N LEU A 434 -14.58 9.47 1.33
CA LEU A 434 -13.92 10.56 2.04
C LEU A 434 -14.14 10.42 3.56
N PRO A 435 -13.30 11.05 4.40
CA PRO A 435 -13.53 11.10 5.85
C PRO A 435 -14.89 11.69 6.26
N THR A 436 -15.51 12.48 5.38
CA THR A 436 -16.81 13.11 5.62
C THR A 436 -18.01 12.25 5.21
N ASP A 437 -17.77 11.14 4.49
CA ASP A 437 -18.81 10.18 4.18
C ASP A 437 -19.19 9.41 5.47
N ARG A 438 -20.46 8.99 5.58
CA ARG A 438 -20.97 8.37 6.81
C ARG A 438 -20.75 6.88 6.87
N GLN A 439 -20.94 6.21 5.73
CA GLN A 439 -20.93 4.76 5.65
C GLN A 439 -20.53 4.31 4.25
N CYS A 440 -20.02 3.09 4.19
CA CYS A 440 -19.80 2.31 3.00
C CYS A 440 -20.73 1.09 3.07
N GLU A 441 -21.43 0.80 1.98
CA GLU A 441 -22.26 -0.39 1.84
C GLU A 441 -21.66 -1.31 0.78
N LEU A 442 -21.48 -2.57 1.14
CA LEU A 442 -20.91 -3.64 0.32
C LEU A 442 -22.01 -4.63 -0.05
N GLU A 443 -22.04 -5.01 -1.33
CA GLU A 443 -22.80 -6.16 -1.84
C GLU A 443 -21.85 -7.13 -2.51
N VAL A 444 -22.02 -8.41 -2.24
CA VAL A 444 -21.29 -9.49 -2.91
C VAL A 444 -22.29 -10.53 -3.40
N HIS A 445 -22.25 -10.85 -4.68
CA HIS A 445 -23.08 -11.84 -5.33
C HIS A 445 -22.20 -13.06 -5.61
N ILE A 446 -22.44 -14.16 -4.90
CA ILE A 446 -21.73 -15.42 -5.13
C ILE A 446 -22.11 -15.91 -6.52
N LYS A 447 -21.12 -16.09 -7.40
CA LYS A 447 -21.31 -16.43 -8.82
C LYS A 447 -21.07 -17.91 -9.09
N ALA A 448 -20.03 -18.47 -8.48
CA ALA A 448 -19.69 -19.88 -8.63
C ALA A 448 -18.96 -20.40 -7.38
N VAL A 449 -19.20 -21.67 -7.07
CA VAL A 449 -18.50 -22.42 -6.01
C VAL A 449 -17.92 -23.69 -6.62
N GLU A 450 -16.60 -23.70 -6.83
CA GLU A 450 -15.88 -24.83 -7.41
C GLU A 450 -15.20 -25.64 -6.31
N ARG A 451 -15.59 -26.91 -6.15
CA ARG A 451 -14.95 -27.83 -5.21
C ARG A 451 -13.91 -28.69 -5.94
N ARG A 452 -12.68 -28.67 -5.45
CA ARG A 452 -11.55 -29.46 -5.95
C ARG A 452 -11.03 -30.35 -4.81
N ASN A 453 -10.16 -31.30 -5.15
CA ASN A 453 -9.54 -32.13 -4.11
C ASN A 453 -8.64 -31.25 -3.22
N GLY A 454 -9.04 -31.04 -1.97
CA GLY A 454 -8.28 -30.21 -1.01
C GLY A 454 -8.41 -28.70 -1.19
N SER A 455 -9.34 -28.21 -2.04
CA SER A 455 -9.64 -26.76 -2.08
C SER A 455 -11.05 -26.45 -2.57
N VAL A 456 -11.54 -25.26 -2.21
CA VAL A 456 -12.79 -24.67 -2.69
C VAL A 456 -12.47 -23.27 -3.22
N ILE A 457 -12.87 -22.99 -4.45
CA ILE A 457 -12.73 -21.66 -5.07
C ILE A 457 -14.12 -21.05 -5.19
N VAL A 458 -14.26 -19.81 -4.73
CA VAL A 458 -15.50 -19.04 -4.81
C VAL A 458 -15.23 -17.80 -5.65
N THR A 459 -15.98 -17.65 -6.73
CA THR A 459 -15.93 -16.48 -7.61
C THR A 459 -17.17 -15.63 -7.36
N VAL A 460 -16.99 -14.31 -7.28
CA VAL A 460 -18.04 -13.35 -6.95
C VAL A 460 -17.98 -12.11 -7.83
N ASP A 461 -19.14 -11.48 -8.00
CA ASP A 461 -19.22 -10.08 -8.42
C ASP A 461 -19.60 -9.23 -7.21
N ALA A 462 -19.02 -8.05 -7.05
CA ALA A 462 -19.27 -7.21 -5.89
C ALA A 462 -19.43 -5.73 -6.27
N SER A 463 -20.11 -4.97 -5.42
CA SER A 463 -20.29 -3.54 -5.57
C SER A 463 -20.15 -2.83 -4.23
N LEU A 464 -19.54 -1.64 -4.24
CA LEU A 464 -19.51 -0.76 -3.07
C LEU A 464 -20.22 0.55 -3.37
N TRP A 465 -20.95 1.02 -2.37
CA TRP A 465 -21.89 2.11 -2.46
C TRP A 465 -21.61 3.19 -1.42
N LYS A 466 -21.77 4.44 -1.86
CA LYS A 466 -22.29 5.48 -0.97
C LYS A 466 -23.81 5.38 -0.93
N PRO A 467 -24.49 5.93 0.09
CA PRO A 467 -25.95 5.99 0.09
C PRO A 467 -26.51 6.48 -1.25
N GLY A 468 -27.18 5.59 -1.99
CA GLY A 468 -27.79 5.86 -3.30
C GLY A 468 -26.85 6.02 -4.50
N LEU A 469 -25.55 5.73 -4.37
CA LEU A 469 -24.56 5.91 -5.45
C LEU A 469 -23.54 4.76 -5.49
N ARG A 470 -23.63 3.90 -6.51
CA ARG A 470 -22.67 2.82 -6.76
C ARG A 470 -21.37 3.41 -7.26
N ILE A 471 -20.27 3.17 -6.55
CA ILE A 471 -18.99 3.75 -6.94
C ILE A 471 -17.95 2.71 -7.28
N TYR A 472 -17.97 1.51 -6.69
CA TYR A 472 -17.07 0.41 -7.05
C TYR A 472 -17.84 -0.76 -7.66
N GLU A 473 -17.22 -1.44 -8.62
CA GLU A 473 -17.69 -2.69 -9.21
C GLU A 473 -16.48 -3.61 -9.35
N LEU A 474 -16.61 -4.82 -8.81
CA LEU A 474 -15.62 -5.89 -8.87
C LEU A 474 -16.27 -7.05 -9.64
N ILE A 475 -15.60 -7.59 -10.64
CA ILE A 475 -16.10 -8.66 -11.49
C ILE A 475 -15.10 -9.81 -11.45
N ASP A 476 -15.62 -11.02 -11.27
CA ASP A 476 -14.83 -12.26 -11.22
C ASP A 476 -13.74 -12.26 -10.13
N LEU A 477 -14.01 -11.59 -9.01
CA LEU A 477 -13.14 -11.67 -7.82
C LEU A 477 -13.22 -13.08 -7.25
N ALA A 478 -12.09 -13.76 -7.13
CA ALA A 478 -12.05 -15.14 -6.65
C ALA A 478 -11.26 -15.27 -5.33
N VAL A 479 -11.76 -16.13 -4.45
CA VAL A 479 -11.11 -16.50 -3.18
C VAL A 479 -11.02 -18.02 -3.11
N GLU A 480 -9.83 -18.54 -2.83
CA GLU A 480 -9.60 -19.96 -2.63
C GLU A 480 -9.42 -20.25 -1.14
N LEU A 481 -10.08 -21.29 -0.64
CA LEU A 481 -9.77 -21.92 0.65
C LEU A 481 -9.15 -23.28 0.34
N SER A 482 -7.89 -23.48 0.71
CA SER A 482 -7.13 -24.69 0.39
C SER A 482 -6.53 -25.33 1.65
N ASP A 483 -6.52 -26.65 1.68
CA ASP A 483 -5.78 -27.43 2.68
C ASP A 483 -4.32 -27.56 2.25
N ILE A 484 -3.43 -26.83 2.92
CA ILE A 484 -2.02 -26.80 2.53
C ILE A 484 -1.28 -28.09 2.88
N SER A 485 -1.84 -28.95 3.74
CA SER A 485 -1.26 -30.27 4.03
C SER A 485 -1.30 -31.21 2.81
N ILE A 486 -2.28 -31.02 1.92
CA ILE A 486 -2.42 -31.80 0.69
C ILE A 486 -1.49 -31.26 -0.41
N ARG A 487 -1.31 -29.93 -0.48
CA ARG A 487 -0.39 -29.30 -1.45
C ARG A 487 1.09 -29.63 -1.15
N SER A 488 1.48 -29.61 0.11
CA SER A 488 2.86 -29.93 0.53
C SER A 488 3.22 -31.40 0.30
N GLY A 489 2.26 -32.32 0.38
CA GLY A 489 2.46 -33.74 0.03
C GLY A 489 2.60 -34.03 -1.47
N ALA A 490 2.22 -33.10 -2.36
CA ALA A 490 2.37 -33.23 -3.80
C ALA A 490 3.69 -32.63 -4.36
N LEU A 491 4.42 -31.88 -3.53
CA LEU A 491 5.70 -31.25 -3.83
C LEU A 491 6.90 -31.97 -3.17
N GLY A 492 6.65 -33.09 -2.46
CA GLY A 492 7.64 -33.89 -1.73
C GLY A 492 8.12 -35.13 -2.49
#